data_AF-A0A4U1F0K2-F1
#
_entry.id   AF-A0A4U1F0K2-F1
#
_cell.length_a   1.000
_cell.length_b   1.000
_cell.length_c   1.000
_cell.angle_alpha   90.00
_cell.angle_beta   90.00
_cell.angle_gamma   90.00
#
_symmetry.space_group_name_H-M   'P 1'
#
loop_
_entity.id
_entity.type
_entity.pdbx_description
1 polymer ?
#
loop_
_entity_poly.entity_id
_entity_poly.type
_entity_poly.pdbx_seq_one_letter_code
_entity_poly.pdbx_strand_id
1 'polypeptide(L)'
;MSACLGINHEKYDNNLKIVSNDSSTTNCLGPLGKDIHDDFGMMEGLMATVYAITATQKITDGSSGKLWYYGCGAAQKTIIPASMGTAKAVGKVTPELNWKLTGMASQIPNPSSNESRI
;
A
#
# COMPACT_ATOMS: atom_id res chain seq x y z
N MET A 1 12.04 -10.63 7.47
CA MET A 1 12.47 -9.33 6.86
C MET A 1 11.43 -8.90 5.82
N SER A 2 11.19 -7.60 5.65
CA SER A 2 10.43 -7.05 4.51
C SER A 2 11.38 -6.69 3.39
N ALA A 3 11.14 -7.19 2.19
CA ALA A 3 11.97 -7.00 1.03
C ALA A 3 11.16 -6.35 -0.10
N CYS A 4 11.72 -5.30 -0.68
CA CYS A 4 11.19 -4.57 -1.81
C CYS A 4 12.29 -4.54 -2.89
N LEU A 5 11.96 -5.07 -4.06
CA LEU A 5 12.89 -5.17 -5.19
C LEU A 5 13.27 -3.77 -5.67
N GLY A 6 14.57 -3.55 -5.93
CA GLY A 6 15.11 -2.24 -6.32
C GLY A 6 15.44 -1.29 -5.15
N ILE A 7 15.06 -1.64 -3.91
CA ILE A 7 15.34 -0.77 -2.75
C ILE A 7 16.27 -1.42 -1.74
N ASN A 8 15.86 -2.56 -1.16
CA ASN A 8 16.57 -3.21 -0.06
C ASN A 8 16.82 -4.70 -0.28
N HIS A 9 16.51 -5.21 -1.47
CA HIS A 9 16.69 -6.61 -1.86
C HIS A 9 18.14 -7.11 -1.70
N GLU A 10 19.15 -6.25 -1.83
CA GLU A 10 20.57 -6.59 -1.64
C GLU A 10 20.92 -6.86 -0.17
N LYS A 11 20.12 -6.39 0.78
CA LYS A 11 20.30 -6.64 2.22
C LYS A 11 19.78 -8.02 2.64
N TYR A 12 19.37 -8.85 1.69
CA TYR A 12 18.92 -10.20 1.93
C TYR A 12 20.10 -11.10 2.33
N ASP A 13 20.02 -11.67 3.53
CA ASP A 13 20.94 -12.70 4.00
C ASP A 13 20.28 -14.09 3.86
N ASN A 14 21.04 -15.07 3.36
CA ASN A 14 20.62 -16.47 3.23
C ASN A 14 20.25 -17.14 4.56
N ASN A 15 20.61 -16.53 5.70
CA ASN A 15 20.17 -16.97 7.03
C ASN A 15 18.69 -16.64 7.32
N LEU A 16 18.06 -15.76 6.54
CA LEU A 16 16.66 -15.36 6.72
C LEU A 16 15.71 -16.40 6.11
N LYS A 17 15.19 -17.30 6.96
CA LYS A 17 14.27 -18.36 6.55
C LYS A 17 12.86 -17.88 6.16
N ILE A 18 12.45 -16.69 6.61
CA ILE A 18 11.11 -16.13 6.35
C ILE A 18 11.23 -14.66 5.94
N VAL A 19 10.79 -14.36 4.72
CA VAL A 19 10.80 -13.03 4.13
C VAL A 19 9.45 -12.70 3.50
N SER A 20 9.02 -11.46 3.65
CA SER A 20 7.81 -10.90 3.04
C SER A 20 8.23 -10.02 1.87
N ASN A 21 7.58 -10.18 0.71
CA ASN A 21 7.81 -9.33 -0.47
C ASN A 21 7.01 -8.00 -0.42
N ASP A 22 6.52 -7.65 0.76
CA ASP A 22 5.62 -6.52 1.00
C ASP A 22 4.36 -6.53 0.09
N SER A 23 3.55 -5.46 0.13
CA SER A 23 2.35 -5.34 -0.69
C SER A 23 2.66 -4.78 -2.07
N SER A 24 1.74 -4.96 -3.03
CA SER A 24 1.84 -4.36 -4.37
C SER A 24 2.03 -2.84 -4.30
N THR A 25 1.30 -2.13 -3.44
CA THR A 25 1.50 -0.67 -3.28
C THR A 25 2.81 -0.30 -2.60
N THR A 26 3.38 -1.13 -1.71
CA THR A 26 4.73 -0.86 -1.18
C THR A 26 5.76 -0.96 -2.29
N ASN A 27 5.63 -1.96 -3.16
CA ASN A 27 6.52 -2.14 -4.30
C ASN A 27 6.37 -1.04 -5.36
N CYS A 28 5.17 -0.47 -5.54
CA CYS A 28 4.97 0.68 -6.43
C CYS A 28 5.53 1.98 -5.84
N LEU A 29 5.30 2.25 -4.55
CA LEU A 29 5.66 3.52 -3.92
C LEU A 29 7.08 3.58 -3.40
N GLY A 30 7.67 2.44 -3.08
CA GLY A 30 9.00 2.39 -2.50
C GLY A 30 10.08 3.01 -3.40
N PRO A 31 10.20 2.63 -4.68
CA PRO A 31 11.22 3.20 -5.57
C PRO A 31 10.98 4.69 -5.79
N LEU A 32 9.72 5.09 -6.02
CA LEU A 32 9.35 6.49 -6.21
C LEU A 32 9.69 7.35 -4.98
N GLY A 33 9.38 6.86 -3.78
CA GLY A 33 9.68 7.55 -2.54
C GLY A 33 11.18 7.64 -2.28
N LYS A 34 11.95 6.62 -2.66
CA LYS A 34 13.42 6.63 -2.54
C LYS A 34 14.03 7.67 -3.49
N ASP A 35 13.71 7.63 -4.77
CA ASP A 35 14.29 8.55 -5.76
C ASP A 35 13.99 10.02 -5.42
N ILE A 36 12.74 10.32 -5.02
CA ILE A 36 12.36 11.67 -4.57
C ILE A 36 13.10 12.07 -3.30
N HIS A 37 13.32 11.14 -2.37
CA HIS A 37 14.02 11.43 -1.12
C HIS A 37 15.51 11.71 -1.36
N ASP A 38 16.16 10.90 -2.19
CA ASP A 38 17.58 10.99 -2.49
C ASP A 38 17.89 12.32 -3.23
N ASP A 39 17.01 12.77 -4.12
CA ASP A 39 17.21 14.01 -4.89
C ASP A 39 16.75 15.29 -4.17
N PHE A 40 15.62 15.24 -3.45
CA PHE A 40 14.95 16.45 -2.92
C PHE A 40 14.85 16.52 -1.40
N GLY A 41 15.18 15.46 -0.67
CA GLY A 41 15.13 15.46 0.79
C GLY A 41 13.70 15.58 1.34
N MET A 42 12.90 14.52 1.17
CA MET A 42 11.51 14.50 1.62
C MET A 42 11.37 14.67 3.15
N MET A 43 10.55 15.66 3.56
CA MET A 43 10.24 15.97 4.97
C MET A 43 9.03 15.17 5.47
N GLU A 44 7.89 15.30 4.79
CA GLU A 44 6.64 14.58 5.06
C GLU A 44 5.91 14.32 3.73
N GLY A 45 5.10 13.27 3.66
CA GLY A 45 4.31 12.93 2.48
C GLY A 45 3.03 12.18 2.81
N LEU A 46 1.96 12.48 2.07
CA LEU A 46 0.66 11.87 2.27
C LEU A 46 0.21 11.16 0.99
N MET A 47 0.23 9.84 1.01
CA MET A 47 -0.11 9.04 -0.16
C MET A 47 -1.61 8.71 -0.21
N ALA A 48 -2.15 8.72 -1.42
CA ALA A 48 -3.47 8.20 -1.72
C ALA A 48 -3.34 7.10 -2.78
N THR A 49 -4.02 5.97 -2.58
CA THR A 49 -4.06 4.90 -3.57
C THR A 49 -5.48 4.55 -3.95
N VAL A 50 -5.76 4.55 -5.25
CA VAL A 50 -6.99 4.07 -5.83
C VAL A 50 -6.81 2.61 -6.19
N TYR A 51 -7.65 1.76 -5.60
CA TYR A 51 -7.57 0.30 -5.72
C TYR A 51 -8.75 -0.26 -6.50
N ALA A 52 -8.47 -1.22 -7.36
CA ALA A 52 -9.45 -2.14 -7.91
C ALA A 52 -10.08 -3.00 -6.81
N ILE A 53 -11.27 -3.54 -7.10
CA ILE A 53 -11.94 -4.47 -6.21
C ILE A 53 -11.11 -5.76 -6.12
N THR A 54 -11.02 -6.35 -4.93
CA THR A 54 -10.35 -7.63 -4.68
C THR A 54 -11.35 -8.66 -4.17
N ALA A 55 -10.89 -9.90 -3.98
CA ALA A 55 -11.73 -11.00 -3.51
C ALA A 55 -12.29 -10.83 -2.08
N THR A 56 -11.77 -9.87 -1.31
CA THR A 56 -12.20 -9.61 0.07
C THR A 56 -13.46 -8.75 0.16
N GLN A 57 -13.82 -8.04 -0.91
CA GLN A 57 -15.02 -7.22 -0.95
C GLN A 57 -16.26 -8.03 -1.32
N LYS A 58 -17.41 -7.59 -0.82
CA LYS A 58 -18.70 -8.20 -1.15
C LYS A 58 -19.29 -7.61 -2.44
N ILE A 59 -19.91 -8.46 -3.25
CA ILE A 59 -20.59 -8.05 -4.49
C ILE A 59 -21.84 -7.21 -4.17
N THR A 60 -22.57 -7.62 -3.14
CA THR A 60 -23.77 -6.94 -2.63
C THR A 60 -23.58 -6.58 -1.16
N ASP A 61 -24.44 -5.70 -0.65
CA ASP A 61 -24.38 -5.29 0.75
C ASP A 61 -24.49 -6.49 1.69
N GLY A 62 -23.65 -6.52 2.73
CA GLY A 62 -23.67 -7.58 3.73
C GLY A 62 -22.72 -7.35 4.90
N SER A 63 -22.80 -8.21 5.90
CA SER A 63 -22.01 -8.05 7.14
C SER A 63 -20.50 -8.23 6.91
N SER A 64 -19.72 -7.17 7.14
CA SER A 64 -18.25 -7.22 7.08
C SER A 64 -17.69 -6.86 8.45
N GLY A 65 -17.45 -7.88 9.28
CA GLY A 65 -17.11 -7.82 10.71
C GLY A 65 -16.51 -6.51 11.22
N LYS A 66 -15.18 -6.42 11.34
CA LYS A 66 -14.49 -5.22 11.88
C LYS A 66 -14.41 -4.07 10.87
N LEU A 67 -14.51 -4.36 9.58
CA LEU A 67 -14.40 -3.39 8.48
C LEU A 67 -15.76 -3.20 7.82
N TRP A 68 -16.65 -2.47 8.50
CA TRP A 68 -18.04 -2.33 8.08
C TRP A 68 -18.20 -1.69 6.69
N TYR A 69 -17.32 -0.77 6.31
CA TYR A 69 -17.31 -0.14 4.97
C TYR A 69 -17.13 -1.17 3.83
N TYR A 70 -16.40 -2.27 4.05
CA TYR A 70 -16.22 -3.35 3.07
C TYR A 70 -17.48 -4.21 2.89
N GLY A 71 -18.47 -4.01 3.77
CA GLY A 71 -19.78 -4.60 3.67
C GLY A 71 -20.65 -3.94 2.61
N CYS A 72 -20.29 -2.73 2.13
CA CYS A 72 -20.97 -2.11 1.00
C CYS A 72 -20.69 -2.90 -0.29
N GLY A 73 -21.71 -3.04 -1.14
CA GLY A 73 -21.61 -3.73 -2.42
C GLY A 73 -20.60 -3.06 -3.34
N ALA A 74 -19.43 -3.66 -3.48
CA ALA A 74 -18.33 -3.07 -4.23
C ALA A 74 -18.65 -2.94 -5.73
N ALA A 75 -19.49 -3.84 -6.27
CA ALA A 75 -19.92 -3.79 -7.68
C ALA A 75 -20.98 -2.70 -7.96
N GLN A 76 -21.53 -2.03 -6.94
CA GLN A 76 -22.66 -1.10 -7.08
C GLN A 76 -22.26 0.36 -7.38
N LYS A 77 -21.12 0.58 -8.04
CA LYS A 77 -20.55 1.92 -8.28
C LYS A 77 -20.19 2.70 -7.01
N THR A 78 -19.97 2.00 -5.90
CA THR A 78 -19.60 2.59 -4.61
C THR A 78 -18.10 2.80 -4.51
N ILE A 79 -17.67 3.96 -4.00
CA ILE A 79 -16.28 4.20 -3.60
C ILE A 79 -16.15 3.85 -2.12
N ILE A 80 -15.30 2.87 -1.81
CA ILE A 80 -15.15 2.36 -0.43
C ILE A 80 -13.82 2.87 0.14
N PRO A 81 -13.83 3.71 1.19
CA PRO A 81 -12.61 4.14 1.85
C PRO A 81 -11.98 2.98 2.63
N ALA A 82 -10.65 2.88 2.55
CA ALA A 82 -9.87 1.84 3.19
C ALA A 82 -8.65 2.44 3.90
N SER A 83 -8.40 1.96 5.12
CA SER A 83 -7.15 2.29 5.83
C SER A 83 -6.00 1.47 5.27
N MET A 84 -4.83 2.11 5.09
CA MET A 84 -3.66 1.47 4.51
C MET A 84 -2.44 1.60 5.41
N GLY A 85 -1.82 0.45 5.75
CA GLY A 85 -0.57 0.41 6.51
C GLY A 85 0.71 0.57 5.68
N THR A 86 0.58 0.67 4.36
CA THR A 86 1.70 0.64 3.40
C THR A 86 2.67 1.81 3.57
N ALA A 87 2.21 3.01 3.91
CA ALA A 87 3.10 4.16 4.10
C ALA A 87 4.09 3.91 5.25
N LYS A 88 3.60 3.28 6.32
CA LYS A 88 4.42 2.85 7.46
C LYS A 88 5.34 1.69 7.10
N ALA A 89 4.95 0.86 6.13
CA ALA A 89 5.78 -0.25 5.64
C ALA A 89 6.96 0.26 4.80
N VAL A 90 6.80 1.34 4.02
CA VAL A 90 7.90 2.00 3.30
C VAL A 90 9.00 2.44 4.28
N GLY A 91 8.63 2.96 5.45
CA GLY A 91 9.60 3.28 6.53
C GLY A 91 10.41 2.08 7.06
N LYS A 92 9.92 0.84 6.91
CA LYS A 92 10.68 -0.37 7.25
C LYS A 92 11.67 -0.78 6.16
N VAL A 93 11.36 -0.45 4.91
CA VAL A 93 12.20 -0.74 3.75
C VAL A 93 13.29 0.32 3.60
N THR A 94 12.91 1.60 3.81
CA THR A 94 13.78 2.78 3.75
C THR A 94 13.72 3.51 5.11
N PRO A 95 14.69 3.28 6.02
CA PRO A 95 14.66 3.81 7.39
C PRO A 95 14.59 5.34 7.49
N GLU A 96 15.13 6.05 6.50
CA GLU A 96 15.17 7.52 6.44
C GLU A 96 13.80 8.16 6.19
N LEU A 97 12.87 7.36 5.64
CA LEU A 97 11.46 7.71 5.40
C LEU A 97 10.54 7.23 6.52
N ASN A 98 11.09 6.63 7.59
CA ASN A 98 10.30 6.17 8.71
C ASN A 98 9.58 7.34 9.39
N TRP A 99 8.29 7.16 9.67
CA TRP A 99 7.37 8.18 10.20
C TRP A 99 7.04 9.38 9.29
N LYS A 100 7.69 9.53 8.14
CA LYS A 100 7.46 10.66 7.23
C LYS A 100 6.29 10.44 6.27
N LEU A 101 5.92 9.18 6.02
CA LEU A 101 4.87 8.82 5.07
C LEU A 101 3.64 8.27 5.81
N THR A 102 2.47 8.81 5.47
CA THR A 102 1.16 8.26 5.86
C THR A 102 0.21 8.24 4.66
N GLY A 103 -0.91 7.52 4.73
CA GLY A 103 -1.83 7.52 3.61
C GLY A 103 -3.11 6.71 3.79
N MET A 104 -3.95 6.77 2.76
CA MET A 104 -5.25 6.08 2.68
C MET A 104 -5.46 5.44 1.32
N ALA A 105 -6.40 4.50 1.26
CA ALA A 105 -6.88 3.92 0.03
C ALA A 105 -8.35 4.23 -0.22
N SER A 106 -8.73 4.22 -1.49
CA SER A 106 -10.12 4.16 -1.92
C SER A 106 -10.28 3.05 -2.94
N GLN A 107 -11.25 2.18 -2.72
CA GLN A 107 -11.56 1.09 -3.64
C GLN A 107 -12.65 1.56 -4.60
N ILE A 108 -12.40 1.40 -5.89
CA ILE A 108 -13.31 1.79 -6.96
C ILE A 108 -13.77 0.55 -7.75
N PRO A 109 -14.92 0.60 -8.44
CA PRO A 109 -15.46 -0.52 -9.22
C PRO A 109 -14.72 -0.71 -10.55
N ASN A 110 -13.46 -1.09 -10.44
CA ASN A 110 -12.57 -1.43 -11.53
C ASN A 110 -12.06 -2.87 -11.33
N PRO A 111 -12.03 -3.73 -12.36
CA PRO A 111 -11.61 -5.12 -12.23
C PRO A 111 -10.13 -5.35 -11.91
N SER A 112 -9.20 -4.45 -12.25
CA SER A 112 -7.77 -4.79 -12.08
C SER A 112 -6.77 -3.63 -11.96
N SER A 113 -7.07 -2.44 -12.47
CA SER A 113 -6.09 -1.34 -12.44
C SER A 113 -6.09 -0.59 -11.12
N ASN A 114 -4.89 -0.45 -10.54
CA ASN A 114 -4.60 0.31 -9.33
C ASN A 114 -3.71 1.51 -9.68
N GLU A 115 -3.86 2.62 -8.97
CA GLU A 115 -3.04 3.83 -9.15
C GLU A 115 -2.65 4.40 -7.78
N SER A 116 -1.37 4.73 -7.60
CA SER A 116 -0.85 5.30 -6.36
C SER A 116 -0.18 6.66 -6.61
N ARG A 117 -0.48 7.65 -5.77
CA ARG A 117 0.13 8.99 -5.81
C ARG A 117 0.64 9.39 -4.42
N ILE A 118 1.76 10.11 -4.38
CA ILE A 118 2.40 10.68 -3.17
C ILE A 118 2.19 12.20 -3.17
#